data_AF-A0A6S6SHA2-F1
#
_entry.id   AF-A0A6S6SHA2-F1
#
_cell.length_a   1.000
_cell.length_b   1.000
_cell.length_c   1.000
_cell.angle_alpha   90.00
_cell.angle_beta   90.00
_cell.angle_gamma   90.00
#
_symmetry.space_group_name_H-M   'P 1'
#
loop_
_entity.id
_entity.type
_entity.pdbx_description
1 polymer ?
#
loop_
_entity_poly.entity_id
_entity_poly.type
_entity_poly.pdbx_seq_one_letter_code
_entity_poly.pdbx_strand_id
1 'polypeptide(L)' 'MSSEPVSMDWLKTDGLKSVVAQRFAKFCADDFKTNNVSEDSDSDLYKEAVQLILERIESSVAGDKP' A
#
# COMPACT_ATOMS: atom_id res chain seq x y z
N MET A 1 4.84 -23.38 13.60
CA MET A 1 3.84 -22.84 12.66
C MET A 1 4.61 -22.41 11.43
N SER A 2 4.32 -22.97 10.25
CA SER A 2 4.91 -22.48 9.00
C SER A 2 4.29 -21.12 8.72
N SER A 3 5.04 -20.05 8.92
CA SER A 3 4.66 -18.71 8.50
C SER A 3 4.75 -18.67 6.98
N GLU A 4 3.65 -18.98 6.29
CA GLU A 4 3.57 -18.70 4.86
C GLU A 4 3.83 -17.20 4.67
N PRO A 5 4.65 -16.80 3.68
CA PRO A 5 4.91 -15.40 3.43
C PRO A 5 3.58 -14.73 3.07
N VAL A 6 3.16 -13.74 3.85
CA VAL A 6 1.91 -13.01 3.60
C VAL A 6 1.99 -12.40 2.20
N SER A 7 1.02 -12.76 1.34
CA SER A 7 1.02 -12.29 -0.05
C SER A 7 0.77 -10.78 -0.10
N MET A 8 1.57 -10.10 -0.92
CA MET A 8 1.51 -8.66 -1.17
C MET A 8 0.80 -8.32 -2.49
N ASP A 9 0.08 -9.27 -3.08
CA ASP A 9 -0.59 -9.09 -4.38
C ASP A 9 -1.64 -7.96 -4.39
N TRP A 10 -2.08 -7.54 -3.20
CA TRP A 10 -3.00 -6.43 -2.98
C TRP A 10 -2.36 -5.05 -3.17
N LEU A 11 -1.04 -4.93 -3.00
CA LEU A 11 -0.30 -3.67 -3.04
C LEU A 11 0.37 -3.49 -4.41
N LYS A 12 -0.45 -3.29 -5.45
CA LYS A 12 0.05 -3.11 -6.82
C LYS A 12 0.61 -1.71 -7.03
N THR A 13 1.88 -1.63 -7.38
CA THR A 13 2.60 -0.37 -7.59
C THR A 13 2.82 -0.02 -9.07
N ASP A 14 2.64 -0.98 -9.97
CA ASP A 14 2.88 -0.82 -11.41
C ASP A 14 1.99 0.23 -12.09
N GLY A 15 0.88 0.63 -11.45
CA GLY A 15 -0.05 1.65 -11.95
C GLY A 15 0.17 3.07 -11.39
N LEU A 16 1.09 3.25 -10.44
CA LEU A 16 1.28 4.53 -9.74
C LEU A 16 2.14 5.49 -10.56
N LYS A 17 1.61 6.68 -10.86
CA LYS A 17 2.29 7.74 -11.64
C LYS A 17 3.13 8.66 -10.75
N SER A 18 2.75 8.82 -9.49
CA SER A 18 3.43 9.66 -8.52
C SER A 18 4.61 8.95 -7.88
N VAL A 19 5.78 9.60 -7.91
CA VAL A 19 6.97 9.15 -7.16
C VAL A 19 6.67 9.05 -5.66
N VAL A 20 5.80 9.91 -5.13
CA VAL A 20 5.39 9.87 -3.72
C VAL A 20 4.54 8.63 -3.44
N ALA A 21 3.60 8.29 -4.32
CA ALA A 21 2.78 7.10 -4.18
C ALA A 21 3.63 5.83 -4.25
N GLN A 22 4.58 5.75 -5.19
CA GLN A 22 5.51 4.63 -5.30
C GLN A 22 6.37 4.45 -4.02
N ARG A 23 6.88 5.55 -3.46
CA ARG A 23 7.65 5.53 -2.21
C ARG A 23 6.79 5.12 -1.01
N PHE A 24 5.57 5.63 -0.93
CA PHE A 24 4.61 5.27 0.12
C PHE A 24 4.26 3.78 0.06
N ALA A 25 3.95 3.25 -1.12
CA ALA A 25 3.68 1.82 -1.30
C ALA A 25 4.87 0.95 -0.88
N LYS A 26 6.11 1.35 -1.24
CA LYS A 26 7.31 0.64 -0.78
C LYS A 26 7.43 0.64 0.74
N PHE A 27 7.19 1.77 1.39
CA PHE A 27 7.20 1.88 2.85
C PHE A 27 6.17 0.93 3.50
N CYS A 28 4.93 0.91 3.00
CA CYS A 28 3.90 0.01 3.51
C CYS A 28 4.24 -1.47 3.29
N ALA A 29 4.86 -1.82 2.15
CA ALA A 29 5.30 -3.19 1.88
C ALA A 29 6.38 -3.66 2.88
N ASP A 30 7.31 -2.77 3.23
CA ASP A 30 8.40 -3.09 4.17
C ASP A 30 7.86 -3.14 5.63
N ASP A 31 6.95 -2.24 5.99
CA ASP A 31 6.29 -2.18 7.29
C ASP A 31 5.42 -3.43 7.58
N PHE A 32 4.59 -3.82 6.61
CA PHE A 32 3.69 -4.97 6.76
C PHE A 32 4.45 -6.31 6.84
N LYS A 33 5.61 -6.44 6.16
CA LYS A 33 6.52 -7.58 6.35
C LYS A 33 7.18 -7.61 7.73
N THR A 34 7.50 -6.43 8.26
CA THR A 34 8.26 -6.31 9.53
C THR A 34 7.36 -6.55 10.73
N ASN A 35 6.14 -6.02 10.71
CA ASN A 35 5.24 -6.08 11.85
C ASN A 35 4.44 -7.39 11.95
N ASN A 36 4.64 -8.35 11.03
CA ASN A 36 3.84 -9.59 10.96
C ASN A 36 2.36 -9.27 11.18
N VAL A 37 1.83 -8.31 10.41
CA VAL A 37 0.40 -7.99 10.46
C VAL A 37 -0.32 -9.30 10.16
N SER A 38 -0.89 -9.92 11.20
CA SER A 38 -1.57 -11.20 11.10
C SER A 38 -2.75 -11.04 10.14
N GLU A 39 -3.19 -12.13 9.49
CA GLU A 39 -4.39 -12.14 8.63
C GLU A 39 -5.69 -11.97 9.44
N ASP A 40 -5.66 -11.15 10.49
CA ASP A 40 -6.82 -10.72 11.26
C ASP A 40 -7.44 -9.46 10.62
N SER A 41 -8.59 -9.03 11.14
CA SER A 41 -9.32 -7.84 10.70
C SER A 41 -8.45 -6.56 10.63
N ASP A 42 -7.35 -6.50 11.39
CA ASP A 42 -6.39 -5.38 11.37
C ASP A 42 -5.62 -5.30 10.03
N SER A 43 -5.42 -6.42 9.34
CA SER A 43 -4.77 -6.45 8.02
C SER A 43 -5.65 -5.82 6.95
N ASP A 44 -6.95 -6.04 7.00
CA ASP A 44 -7.87 -5.52 5.98
C ASP A 44 -8.06 -4.01 6.15
N LEU A 45 -8.15 -3.52 7.40
CA LEU A 45 -8.12 -2.08 7.69
C LEU A 45 -6.83 -1.42 7.21
N TYR A 46 -5.68 -2.10 7.39
CA TYR A 46 -4.40 -1.61 6.87
C TYR A 46 -4.41 -1.51 5.34
N LYS A 47 -4.87 -2.56 4.65
CA LYS A 47 -4.97 -2.57 3.18
C LYS A 47 -5.87 -1.45 2.66
N GLU A 48 -7.04 -1.26 3.26
CA GLU A 48 -7.98 -0.19 2.89
C GLU A 48 -7.36 1.19 3.08
N ALA A 49 -6.72 1.43 4.24
CA ALA A 49 -6.07 2.71 4.52
C ALA A 49 -4.95 3.03 3.51
N VAL A 50 -4.13 2.02 3.17
CA VAL A 50 -3.06 2.18 2.18
C VAL A 50 -3.62 2.50 0.79
N GLN A 51 -4.68 1.81 0.36
CA GLN A 51 -5.31 2.09 -0.94
C GLN A 51 -5.91 3.51 -1.01
N LEU A 52 -6.61 3.95 0.04
CA LEU A 52 -7.17 5.31 0.10
C LEU A 52 -6.10 6.39 0.01
N ILE A 53 -4.97 6.20 0.70
CA ILE A 53 -3.86 7.16 0.66
C ILE A 53 -3.22 7.18 -0.73
N LEU A 54 -2.99 6.01 -1.34
CA LEU A 54 -2.45 5.93 -2.70
C LEU A 54 -3.35 6.63 -3.72
N GLU A 55 -4.66 6.39 -3.67
CA GLU A 55 -5.63 7.06 -4.54
C GLU A 55 -5.61 8.58 -4.34
N ARG A 56 -5.50 9.05 -3.10
CA ARG A 56 -5.44 10.48 -2.79
C ARG A 56 -4.16 11.13 -3.33
N ILE A 57 -3.01 10.46 -3.21
CA ILE A 57 -1.73 10.95 -3.73
C ILE A 57 -1.80 11.02 -5.26
N GLU A 58 -2.26 9.96 -5.92
CA GLU A 58 -2.39 9.93 -7.39
C GLU A 58 -3.37 11.01 -7.90
N SER A 59 -4.50 11.19 -7.22
CA SER A 59 -5.49 12.22 -7.56
C SER A 59 -4.94 13.64 -7.38
N SER A 60 -4.11 13.86 -6.37
CA SER A 60 -3.48 15.16 -6.12
C SER A 60 -2.45 15.52 -7.19
N VAL A 61 -1.78 14.52 -7.78
CA VAL A 61 -0.85 14.72 -8.90
C VAL A 61 -1.59 14.87 -10.23
N ALA A 62 -2.75 14.23 -10.40
CA ALA A 62 -3.59 14.38 -11.59
C ALA A 62 -4.37 15.70 -11.65
N GLY A 63 -4.59 16.35 -10.51
CA GLY A 63 -5.31 17.63 -10.38
C GLY A 63 -4.50 18.87 -10.75
N ASP A 64 -3.20 18.75 -11.00
CA ASP A 64 -2.34 19.84 -11.49
C ASP A 64 -2.40 19.87 -13.02
N LYS A 65 -3.55 20.29 -13.57
CA LYS A 65 -3.68 20.65 -14.98
C LYS A 65 -4.01 22.15 -15.06
N PRO A 66 -3.16 22.96 -15.71
CA PRO A 66 -3.39 24.41 -15.88
C PRO A 66 -4.63 24.71 -16.73
#